data_AF-A0AAU4VB87-F1
#
_entry.id   AF-A0AAU4VB87-F1
#
_cell.length_a   1.000
_cell.length_b   1.000
_cell.length_c   1.000
_cell.angle_alpha   90.00
_cell.angle_beta   90.00
_cell.angle_gamma   90.00
#
_symmetry.space_group_name_H-M   'P 1'
#
loop_
_entity.id
_entity.type
_entity.pdbx_description
1 polymer ?
#
loop_
_entity_poly.entity_id
_entity_poly.type
_entity_poly.pdbx_seq_one_letter_code
_entity_poly.pdbx_strand_id
1 'polypeptide(L)' 'MDAAVTQLRADGFDVRDEDVARLSPFVRHYINMLGRYSFQLPDLPGGLRSLRDPDVVDEE' A
#
# COMPACT_ATOMS: atom_id res chain seq x y z
N MET A 1 -1.94 -6.15 -1.96
CA MET A 1 -0.54 -5.73 -1.73
C MET A 1 0.32 -6.00 -2.96
N ASP A 2 0.06 -7.06 -3.72
CA ASP A 2 0.85 -7.47 -4.89
C ASP A 2 1.02 -6.39 -5.98
N ALA A 3 -0.01 -5.58 -6.23
CA ALA A 3 0.07 -4.50 -7.22
C ALA A 3 1.14 -3.45 -6.86
N ALA A 4 1.27 -3.12 -5.56
CA ALA A 4 2.30 -2.20 -5.08
C ALA A 4 3.70 -2.82 -5.21
N VAL A 5 3.86 -4.10 -4.84
CA VAL A 5 5.13 -4.84 -4.97
C VAL A 5 5.57 -4.93 -6.43
N THR A 6 4.63 -5.15 -7.35
CA THR A 6 4.89 -5.20 -8.80
C THR A 6 5.35 -3.85 -9.33
N GLN A 7 4.71 -2.76 -8.89
CA GLN A 7 5.11 -1.41 -9.28
C GLN A 7 6.51 -1.06 -8.75
N LEU A 8 6.82 -1.35 -7.48
CA LEU A 8 8.16 -1.10 -6.91
C LEU A 8 9.27 -1.86 -7.65
N ARG A 9 8.99 -3.09 -8.10
CA ARG A 9 9.93 -3.86 -8.95
C ARG A 9 10.14 -3.21 -10.32
N ALA A 10 9.07 -2.68 -10.92
CA ALA A 10 9.14 -1.99 -12.20
C ALA A 10 9.90 -0.65 -12.08
N ASP A 11 9.75 0.04 -10.95
CA ASP A 11 10.43 1.31 -10.63
C ASP A 11 11.92 1.09 -10.28
N GLY A 12 12.39 -0.15 -10.22
CA GLY A 12 13.81 -0.50 -10.03
C GLY A 12 14.26 -0.62 -8.57
N PHE A 13 13.33 -0.66 -7.61
CA PHE A 13 13.65 -0.89 -6.20
C PHE A 13 14.05 -2.35 -5.96
N ASP A 14 15.01 -2.57 -5.04
CA ASP A 14 15.40 -3.92 -4.59
C ASP A 14 14.29 -4.53 -3.72
N VAL A 15 13.39 -5.28 -4.34
CA VAL A 15 12.28 -5.97 -3.67
C VAL A 15 12.59 -7.46 -3.57
N ARG A 16 13.19 -7.85 -2.44
CA ARG A 16 13.60 -9.23 -2.19
C ARG A 16 12.40 -10.14 -1.92
N ASP A 17 12.42 -11.35 -2.48
CA ASP A 17 11.34 -12.31 -2.31
C ASP A 17 11.15 -12.73 -0.83
N GLU A 18 12.23 -12.69 -0.04
CA GLU A 18 12.22 -12.92 1.41
C GLU A 18 11.41 -11.86 2.18
N ASP A 19 11.43 -10.61 1.72
CA ASP A 19 10.67 -9.50 2.34
C ASP A 19 9.21 -9.57 1.91
N VAL A 20 8.94 -9.94 0.66
CA VAL A 20 7.58 -10.18 0.15
C VAL A 20 6.89 -11.32 0.90
N ALA A 21 7.62 -12.39 1.22
CA ALA A 21 7.08 -13.51 2.00
C ALA A 21 6.71 -13.11 3.45
N ARG A 22 7.32 -12.04 3.99
CA ARG A 22 7.05 -11.51 5.34
C ARG A 22 6.03 -10.38 5.36
N LEU A 23 5.67 -9.85 4.19
CA LEU A 23 4.65 -8.82 4.03
C LEU A 23 3.26 -9.37 4.35
N SER A 24 2.81 -9.17 5.59
CA SER A 24 1.43 -9.35 5.97
C SER A 24 0.62 -8.10 5.62
N PRO A 25 -0.58 -8.24 4.99
CA PRO A 25 -1.52 -7.13 4.83
C PRO A 25 -1.87 -6.46 6.18
N PHE A 26 -1.80 -7.24 7.26
CA PHE A 26 -1.85 -6.76 8.63
C PHE A 26 -0.41 -6.57 9.13
N VAL A 27 0.21 -5.47 8.69
CA VAL A 27 1.61 -5.10 8.99
C VAL A 27 1.92 -5.13 10.50
N ARG A 28 0.91 -4.97 11.35
CA ARG A 28 1.03 -5.11 12.80
C ARG A 28 0.01 -6.09 13.35
N HIS A 29 0.46 -6.93 14.28
CA HIS A 29 -0.37 -7.87 15.05
C HIS A 29 -1.49 -7.17 15.86
N TYR A 30 -1.40 -5.85 16.04
CA TYR A 30 -2.33 -5.04 16.83
C TYR A 30 -3.24 -4.11 16.02
N ILE A 31 -3.31 -4.24 14.69
CA ILE A 31 -4.35 -3.54 13.92
C ILE A 31 -5.65 -4.32 14.10
N ASN A 32 -6.45 -3.91 15.07
CA ASN A 32 -7.80 -4.45 15.28
C ASN A 32 -8.82 -3.60 14.50
N MET A 33 -9.53 -4.21 13.56
CA MET A 33 -10.73 -3.61 12.96
C MET A 33 -11.92 -3.84 13.89
N LEU A 34 -12.08 -2.99 14.89
CA LEU A 34 -13.20 -3.07 15.84
C LEU A 34 -14.41 -2.30 15.32
N GLY A 35 -15.50 -3.01 15.06
CA GLY A 35 -16.76 -2.42 14.61
C GLY A 35 -16.93 -2.41 13.09
N ARG A 36 -18.03 -1.80 12.63
CA ARG A 36 -18.38 -1.71 11.21
C ARG A 36 -18.02 -0.34 10.67
N TYR A 37 -16.97 -0.27 9.87
CA TYR A 37 -16.58 0.94 9.18
C TYR A 37 -17.30 1.01 7.82
N SER A 38 -18.10 2.04 7.61
CA SER A 38 -18.68 2.36 6.30
C SER A 38 -17.85 3.46 5.64
N PHE A 39 -17.24 3.15 4.50
CA PHE A 39 -16.62 4.14 3.64
C PHE A 39 -17.61 4.49 2.53
N GLN A 40 -17.97 5.77 2.43
CA GLN A 40 -18.70 6.26 1.26
C GLN A 40 -17.66 6.55 0.18
N LEU A 41 -17.67 5.76 -0.88
CA LEU A 41 -16.78 5.98 -2.02
C LEU A 41 -17.34 7.17 -2.83
N PRO A 42 -16.59 8.28 -2.96
CA PRO A 42 -16.98 9.36 -3.86
C PRO A 42 -16.83 8.90 -5.32
N ASP A 43 -17.43 9.64 -6.26
CA ASP A 43 -17.29 9.35 -7.69
C ASP A 43 -15.82 9.56 -8.11
N LEU A 44 -15.11 8.44 -8.23
CA LEU A 44 -13.69 8.36 -8.54
C LEU A 44 -13.55 7.45 -9.77
N PRO A 45 -12.54 7.68 -10.62
CA PRO A 45 -12.33 6.91 -11.86
C PRO A 45 -12.05 5.40 -11.67
N GLY A 46 -12.20 4.86 -10.46
CA GLY A 46 -11.86 3.49 -10.09
C GLY A 46 -10.35 3.26 -10.10
N GLY A 47 -9.95 2.06 -9.65
CA GLY A 47 -8.55 1.64 -9.68
C GLY A 47 -7.74 1.96 -8.41
N LEU A 48 -6.45 1.64 -8.50
CA LEU A 48 -5.49 1.84 -7.41
C LEU A 48 -4.86 3.23 -7.51
N ARG A 49 -4.69 3.90 -6.37
CA ARG A 49 -3.91 5.14 -6.29
C ARG A 49 -2.45 4.82 -6.62
N SER A 50 -1.82 5.66 -7.45
CA SER A 50 -0.38 5.57 -7.72
C SER A 50 0.42 5.62 -6.42
N LEU A 51 1.52 4.86 -6.36
CA LEU A 51 2.45 4.93 -5.25
C LEU A 51 3.01 6.34 -5.10
N ARG A 52 3.16 6.75 -3.84
CA ARG A 52 3.79 8.03 -3.50
C ARG A 52 5.30 7.92 -3.72
N ASP A 53 5.88 8.95 -4.31
CA ASP A 53 7.32 9.06 -4.47
C ASP A 53 7.99 9.33 -3.09
N PRO A 54 9.01 8.56 -2.69
CA PRO A 54 9.61 8.68 -1.37
C PRO A 54 10.51 9.92 -1.18
N ASP A 55 10.95 10.56 -2.27
CA ASP A 55 11.89 11.69 -2.21
C ASP A 55 11.17 13.05 -2.13
N VAL A 56 9.85 13.08 -2.37
CA VAL A 56 9.01 14.25 -2.09
C VAL A 56 8.64 14.31 -0.61
N VAL A 57 9.36 15.17 0.10
CA VAL A 57 8.95 15.70 1.42
C VAL A 57 7.55 16.30 1.29
N ASP A 58 6.64 15.91 2.20
CA ASP A 58 5.35 16.60 2.31
C ASP A 58 5.64 18.05 2.68
N GLU A 59 5.31 18.98 1.80
CA GLU A 59 5.13 20.37 2.17
C GLU A 59 3.80 20.43 2.95
N GLU A 60 3.90 20.60 4.28
CA GLU A 60 2.75 20.75 5.20
C GLU A 60 1.81 21.91 4.82
#